data_AF-A0A523VT21-F1
#
_entry.id   AF-A0A523VT21-F1
#
_cell.length_a   1.000
_cell.length_b   1.000
_cell.length_c   1.000
_cell.angle_alpha   90.00
_cell.angle_beta   90.00
_cell.angle_gamma   90.00
#
_symmetry.space_group_name_H-M   'P 1'
#
loop_
_entity.id
_entity.type
_entity.pdbx_description
1 polymer ?
#
loop_
_entity_poly.entity_id
_entity_poly.type
_entity_poly.pdbx_seq_one_letter_code
_entity_poly.pdbx_strand_id
1 'polypeptide(L)'
;MSPWTCPNTECEYNKQLPPSQRCPLCNETAQEFKSKDFGSLLEAKRNFKRLKENRKKHKRDLEKAKYCPKCGSPEVNFLVYYSPSIWKCLNCGYEGVFVVEGNEFAAKIRKRYLETDEKKT
;
A
#
# COMPACT_ATOMS: atom_id res chain seq x y z
N MET A 1 -27.79 -10.41 26.02
CA MET A 1 -26.63 -9.80 26.71
C MET A 1 -25.96 -8.84 25.75
N SER A 2 -25.68 -7.61 26.17
CA SER A 2 -24.96 -6.65 25.34
C SER A 2 -23.50 -7.09 25.18
N PRO A 3 -22.92 -7.04 23.97
CA PRO A 3 -21.53 -7.39 23.76
C PRO A 3 -20.61 -6.31 24.32
N TRP A 4 -19.66 -6.74 25.16
CA TRP A 4 -18.55 -5.92 25.63
C TRP A 4 -17.34 -6.17 24.75
N THR A 5 -16.78 -5.13 24.16
CA THR A 5 -15.63 -5.28 23.26
C THR A 5 -14.72 -4.06 23.31
N CYS A 6 -13.56 -4.17 22.68
CA CYS A 6 -12.62 -3.06 22.56
C CYS A 6 -13.23 -1.95 21.68
N PRO A 7 -13.34 -0.70 22.18
CA PRO A 7 -13.93 0.41 21.43
C PRO A 7 -13.02 0.94 20.31
N ASN A 8 -11.73 0.59 20.33
CA ASN A 8 -10.77 1.06 19.34
C ASN A 8 -11.02 0.41 17.97
N THR A 9 -11.39 1.24 16.99
CA THR A 9 -11.62 0.83 15.59
C THR A 9 -10.34 0.41 14.88
N GLU A 10 -9.18 0.83 15.38
CA GLU A 10 -7.87 0.47 14.82
C GLU A 10 -7.31 -0.84 15.40
N CYS A 11 -7.94 -1.37 16.45
CA CYS A 11 -7.50 -2.58 17.12
C CYS A 11 -7.99 -3.83 16.38
N GLU A 12 -7.07 -4.77 16.13
CA GLU A 12 -7.38 -6.06 15.47
C GLU A 12 -8.10 -7.05 16.41
N TYR A 13 -8.32 -6.66 17.67
CA TYR A 13 -9.00 -7.49 18.66
C TYR A 13 -10.53 -7.46 18.48
N ASN A 14 -11.09 -8.60 18.07
CA ASN A 14 -12.52 -8.76 17.75
C ASN A 14 -13.28 -9.66 18.72
N LYS A 15 -12.65 -10.15 19.80
CA LYS A 15 -13.32 -11.00 20.78
C LYS A 15 -14.10 -10.15 21.79
N GLN A 16 -15.10 -10.76 22.42
CA GLN A 16 -15.79 -10.16 23.55
C GLN A 16 -14.85 -10.17 24.77
N LEU A 17 -14.92 -9.11 25.56
CA LEU A 17 -14.16 -8.95 26.80
C LEU A 17 -15.14 -8.86 27.98
N PRO A 18 -14.81 -9.42 29.15
CA PRO A 18 -15.53 -9.09 30.37
C PRO A 18 -15.49 -7.58 30.68
N PRO A 19 -16.47 -7.09 31.47
CA PRO A 19 -16.53 -5.69 31.90
C PRO A 19 -15.23 -5.27 32.60
N SER A 20 -14.79 -4.04 32.37
CA SER A 20 -13.60 -3.45 32.98
C SER A 20 -12.26 -4.13 32.64
N GLN A 21 -12.24 -5.12 31.73
CA GLN A 21 -11.00 -5.69 31.23
C GLN A 21 -10.40 -4.79 30.13
N ARG A 22 -9.07 -4.68 30.12
CA ARG A 22 -8.32 -4.01 29.06
C ARG A 22 -8.06 -4.94 27.89
N CYS A 23 -8.11 -4.39 26.68
CA CYS A 23 -7.76 -5.10 25.47
C CYS A 23 -6.27 -5.49 25.49
N PRO A 24 -5.90 -6.75 25.20
CA PRO A 24 -4.50 -7.17 25.23
C PRO A 24 -3.64 -6.57 24.10
N LEU A 25 -4.25 -6.02 23.05
CA LEU A 25 -3.53 -5.48 21.89
C LEU A 25 -3.34 -3.95 21.95
N CYS A 26 -4.35 -3.21 22.40
CA CYS A 26 -4.30 -1.75 22.41
C CYS A 26 -4.50 -1.14 23.80
N ASN A 27 -4.65 -1.96 24.84
CA ASN A 27 -4.78 -1.56 26.25
C ASN A 27 -6.03 -0.71 26.60
N GLU A 28 -6.93 -0.50 25.63
CA GLU A 28 -8.19 0.20 25.83
C GLU A 28 -9.18 -0.61 26.67
N THR A 29 -9.97 0.08 27.48
CA THR A 29 -10.97 -0.56 28.36
C THR A 29 -12.17 -1.03 27.53
N ALA A 30 -12.66 -2.24 27.81
CA ALA A 30 -13.85 -2.76 27.16
C ALA A 30 -15.07 -1.88 27.44
N GLN A 31 -15.86 -1.62 26.40
CA GLN A 31 -17.09 -0.85 26.47
C GLN A 31 -18.28 -1.70 26.04
N GLU A 32 -19.44 -1.45 26.65
CA GLU A 32 -20.71 -2.02 26.25
C GLU A 32 -21.26 -1.32 25.00
N PHE A 33 -21.70 -2.09 24.01
CA PHE A 33 -22.32 -1.56 22.81
C PHE A 33 -23.78 -2.01 22.69
N LYS A 34 -24.65 -1.10 22.23
CA LYS A 34 -26.00 -1.47 21.78
C LYS A 34 -25.89 -2.27 20.48
N SER A 35 -26.87 -3.12 20.19
CA SER A 35 -26.84 -4.03 19.03
C SER A 35 -26.59 -3.33 17.69
N LYS A 36 -27.11 -2.11 17.49
CA LYS A 36 -26.87 -1.30 16.28
C LYS A 36 -25.45 -0.75 16.22
N ASP A 37 -24.97 -0.19 17.34
CA ASP A 37 -23.62 0.40 17.44
C ASP A 37 -22.51 -0.64 17.32
N PHE A 38 -22.78 -1.87 17.80
CA PHE A 38 -21.87 -3.00 17.67
C PHE A 38 -21.62 -3.40 16.22
N GLY A 39 -22.65 -3.37 15.37
CA GLY A 39 -22.52 -3.60 13.93
C GLY A 39 -21.59 -2.59 13.27
N SER A 40 -21.83 -1.31 13.52
CA SER A 40 -21.02 -0.20 13.01
C SER A 40 -19.55 -0.28 13.48
N LEU A 41 -19.32 -0.64 14.74
CA LEU A 41 -17.98 -0.82 15.29
C LEU A 41 -17.22 -1.95 14.57
N LEU A 42 -17.86 -3.11 14.40
CA LEU A 42 -17.26 -4.25 13.71
C LEU A 42 -16.95 -3.93 12.26
N GLU A 43 -17.83 -3.18 11.58
CA GLU A 43 -17.60 -2.71 10.22
C GLU A 43 -16.39 -1.76 10.15
N ALA A 44 -16.31 -0.79 11.06
CA ALA A 44 -15.17 0.13 11.15
C ALA A 44 -13.84 -0.63 11.36
N LYS A 45 -13.82 -1.62 12.26
CA LYS A 45 -12.63 -2.48 12.47
C LYS A 45 -12.23 -3.26 11.21
N ARG A 46 -13.19 -3.84 10.49
CA ARG A 46 -12.92 -4.52 9.21
C ARG A 46 -12.35 -3.56 8.16
N ASN A 47 -12.93 -2.37 8.05
CA ASN A 47 -12.47 -1.34 7.12
C ASN A 47 -11.04 -0.91 7.44
N PHE A 48 -10.71 -0.68 8.70
CA PHE A 48 -9.35 -0.36 9.12
C PHE A 48 -8.36 -1.48 8.79
N LYS A 49 -8.72 -2.73 9.08
CA LYS A 49 -7.91 -3.90 8.71
C LYS A 49 -7.65 -3.94 7.21
N ARG A 50 -8.69 -3.76 6.38
CA ARG A 50 -8.58 -3.72 4.92
C ARG A 50 -7.69 -2.57 4.44
N LEU A 51 -7.78 -1.39 5.04
CA LEU A 51 -6.90 -0.26 4.74
C LEU A 51 -5.43 -0.57 5.06
N LYS A 52 -5.16 -1.23 6.19
CA LYS A 52 -3.80 -1.67 6.58
C LYS A 52 -3.26 -2.71 5.59
N GLU A 53 -4.08 -3.68 5.18
CA GLU A 53 -3.73 -4.68 4.18
C GLU A 53 -3.49 -4.07 2.80
N ASN A 54 -4.35 -3.16 2.35
CA ASN A 54 -4.20 -2.44 1.09
C ASN A 54 -2.93 -1.60 1.07
N ARG A 55 -2.59 -0.89 2.16
CA ARG A 55 -1.33 -0.15 2.28
C ARG A 55 -0.12 -1.08 2.19
N LYS A 56 -0.15 -2.22 2.87
CA LYS A 56 0.90 -3.26 2.77
C LYS A 56 1.00 -3.83 1.36
N LYS A 57 -0.12 -4.08 0.68
CA LYS A 57 -0.16 -4.54 -0.71
C LYS A 57 0.45 -3.50 -1.65
N HIS A 58 -0.01 -2.25 -1.58
CA HIS A 58 0.51 -1.15 -2.38
C HIS A 58 2.02 -0.95 -2.19
N LYS A 59 2.53 -1.04 -0.95
CA LYS A 59 3.98 -0.99 -0.70
C LYS A 59 4.72 -2.12 -1.42
N ARG A 60 4.24 -3.36 -1.34
CA ARG A 60 4.84 -4.51 -2.04
C ARG A 60 4.77 -4.37 -3.56
N ASP A 61 3.67 -3.86 -4.08
CA ASP A 61 3.48 -3.63 -5.52
C ASP A 61 4.45 -2.55 -6.00
N LEU A 62 4.68 -1.51 -5.20
CA LEU A 62 5.65 -0.44 -5.47
C LEU A 62 7.11 -0.92 -5.37
N GLU A 63 7.42 -1.83 -4.45
CA GLU A 63 8.74 -2.47 -4.34
C GLU A 63 9.05 -3.37 -5.54
N LYS A 64 8.04 -4.06 -6.08
CA LYS A 64 8.15 -4.92 -7.28
C LYS A 64 7.95 -4.17 -8.59
N ALA A 65 7.58 -2.89 -8.54
CA ALA A 65 7.37 -2.09 -9.73
C ALA A 65 8.69 -1.93 -10.50
N LYS A 66 8.59 -2.01 -11.82
CA LYS A 66 9.70 -1.86 -12.75
C LYS A 66 9.68 -0.45 -13.32
N TYR A 67 10.84 0.16 -13.39
CA TYR A 67 11.02 1.53 -13.84
C TYR A 67 12.07 1.59 -14.95
N CYS A 68 11.92 2.60 -15.81
CA CYS A 68 12.87 2.89 -16.87
C CYS A 68 14.21 3.36 -16.29
N PRO A 69 15.35 2.77 -16.68
CA PRO A 69 16.66 3.19 -16.20
C PRO A 69 17.10 4.57 -16.71
N LYS A 70 16.51 5.07 -17.82
CA LYS A 70 16.84 6.40 -18.37
C LYS A 70 16.08 7.55 -17.71
N CYS A 71 14.76 7.42 -17.59
CA CYS A 71 13.89 8.52 -17.14
C CYS A 71 13.16 8.23 -15.81
N GLY A 72 13.31 7.03 -15.24
CA GLY A 72 12.62 6.66 -14.00
C GLY A 72 11.09 6.53 -14.12
N SER A 73 10.55 6.50 -15.35
CA SER A 73 9.11 6.30 -15.55
C SER A 73 8.71 4.85 -15.25
N PRO A 74 7.58 4.61 -14.56
CA PRO A 74 7.00 3.27 -14.38
C PRO A 74 6.34 2.71 -15.65
N GLU A 75 6.19 3.54 -16.70
CA GLU A 75 5.56 3.14 -17.96
C GLU A 75 6.53 2.36 -18.86
N VAL A 76 6.86 1.15 -18.42
CA VAL A 76 7.66 0.17 -19.18
C VAL A 76 6.80 -1.02 -19.56
N ASN A 77 6.84 -1.43 -20.83
CA ASN A 77 6.06 -2.54 -21.36
C ASN A 77 6.97 -3.57 -22.04
N PHE A 78 6.56 -4.84 -22.12
CA PHE A 78 7.28 -5.84 -22.91
C PHE A 78 6.82 -5.76 -24.37
N LEU A 79 7.77 -5.65 -25.29
CA LEU A 79 7.45 -5.40 -26.70
C LEU A 79 6.89 -6.61 -27.43
N VAL A 80 7.31 -7.82 -27.01
CA VAL A 80 7.09 -9.03 -27.79
C VAL A 80 6.60 -10.11 -26.85
N TYR A 81 5.43 -10.68 -27.14
CA TYR A 81 4.83 -11.79 -26.39
C TYR A 81 5.80 -12.97 -26.24
N TYR A 82 6.65 -13.21 -27.25
CA TYR A 82 7.66 -14.28 -27.28
C TYR A 82 9.03 -13.89 -26.70
N SER A 83 9.28 -12.60 -26.41
CA SER A 83 10.53 -12.13 -25.80
C SER A 83 10.24 -11.24 -24.59
N PRO A 84 9.76 -11.81 -23.47
CA PRO A 84 9.42 -11.09 -22.24
C PRO A 84 10.64 -10.45 -21.54
N SER A 85 11.83 -10.62 -22.10
CA SER A 85 13.09 -10.08 -21.59
C SER A 85 13.41 -8.67 -22.11
N ILE A 86 12.71 -8.15 -23.13
CA ILE A 86 12.97 -6.81 -23.70
C ILE A 86 11.87 -5.84 -23.29
N TRP A 87 12.27 -4.79 -22.58
CA TRP A 87 11.40 -3.73 -22.08
C TRP A 87 11.50 -2.48 -22.95
N LYS A 88 10.36 -1.86 -23.23
CA LYS A 88 10.25 -0.55 -23.88
C LYS A 88 9.61 0.46 -22.95
N CYS A 89 10.28 1.58 -22.74
CA CYS A 89 9.70 2.73 -22.05
C CYS A 89 8.86 3.56 -23.01
N LEU A 90 7.62 3.85 -22.63
CA LEU A 90 6.69 4.67 -23.43
C LEU A 90 7.00 6.17 -23.33
N ASN A 91 7.76 6.60 -22.33
CA ASN A 91 8.04 8.01 -22.07
C ASN A 91 9.28 8.51 -22.82
N CYS A 92 10.42 7.80 -22.72
CA CYS A 92 11.67 8.22 -23.37
C CYS A 92 12.12 7.31 -24.53
N GLY A 93 11.37 6.27 -24.85
CA GLY A 93 11.68 5.33 -25.93
C GLY A 93 12.83 4.35 -25.66
N TYR A 94 13.32 4.25 -24.42
CA TYR A 94 14.33 3.26 -24.04
C TYR A 94 13.86 1.84 -24.39
N GLU A 95 14.71 1.05 -25.04
CA GLU A 95 14.49 -0.36 -25.34
C GLU A 95 15.69 -1.19 -24.84
N GLY A 96 15.45 -2.21 -24.03
CA GLY A 96 16.52 -3.06 -23.52
C GLY A 96 16.11 -4.06 -22.44
N VAL A 97 17.07 -4.87 -22.01
CA VAL A 97 16.87 -5.94 -21.02
C VAL A 97 16.91 -5.41 -19.58
N PHE A 98 17.49 -4.23 -19.38
CA PHE A 98 17.73 -3.68 -18.06
C PHE A 98 16.56 -2.82 -17.58
N VAL A 99 16.07 -3.10 -16.38
CA VAL A 99 15.02 -2.33 -15.70
C VAL A 99 15.43 -2.07 -14.25
N VAL A 100 14.97 -0.95 -13.71
CA VAL A 100 15.19 -0.61 -12.31
C VAL A 100 14.03 -1.16 -11.49
N GLU A 101 14.34 -1.92 -10.45
CA GLU A 101 13.35 -2.38 -9.47
C GLU A 101 13.43 -1.51 -8.21
N GLY A 102 12.27 -1.09 -7.71
CA GLY A 102 12.17 -0.29 -6.50
C GLY A 102 12.08 1.23 -6.74
N ASN A 103 11.25 1.86 -5.91
CA ASN A 103 10.82 3.25 -6.10
C ASN A 103 11.89 4.31 -5.76
N GLU A 104 12.72 4.10 -4.74
CA GLU A 104 13.64 5.15 -4.28
C GLU A 104 14.72 5.49 -5.33
N PHE A 105 15.27 4.47 -5.99
CA PHE A 105 16.27 4.67 -7.04
C PHE A 105 15.63 5.27 -8.29
N ALA A 106 14.45 4.77 -8.68
CA ALA A 106 13.68 5.32 -9.79
C ALA A 106 13.31 6.80 -9.62
N ALA A 107 12.93 7.20 -8.40
CA ALA A 107 12.62 8.60 -8.08
C ALA A 107 13.83 9.51 -8.28
N LYS A 108 15.03 9.07 -7.89
CA LYS A 108 16.27 9.83 -8.12
C LYS A 108 16.61 9.96 -9.60
N ILE A 109 16.45 8.89 -10.38
CA ILE A 109 16.62 8.92 -11.85
C ILE A 109 15.65 9.92 -12.46
N ARG A 110 14.37 9.83 -12.10
CA ARG A 110 13.33 10.72 -12.62
C ARG A 110 13.60 12.18 -12.31
N LYS A 111 14.01 12.49 -11.08
CA LYS A 111 14.37 13.86 -10.69
C LYS A 111 15.49 14.41 -11.56
N ARG A 112 16.59 13.65 -11.72
CA ARG A 112 17.72 14.03 -12.58
C ARG A 112 17.30 14.24 -14.03
N TYR A 113 16.43 13.38 -14.55
CA TYR A 113 15.93 13.47 -15.91
C TYR A 113 15.17 14.78 -16.14
N LEU A 114 14.23 15.13 -15.25
CA LEU A 114 13.47 16.38 -15.33
C LEU A 114 14.39 17.60 -15.21
N GLU A 115 15.32 17.60 -14.26
CA GLU A 115 16.30 18.68 -14.07
C GLU A 115 17.21 18.90 -15.30
N THR A 116 17.44 17.86 -16.11
CA THR A 116 18.21 17.97 -17.37
C THR A 116 17.37 18.39 -18.56
N ASP A 117 16.08 18.09 -18.55
CA ASP A 117 15.14 18.45 -19.62
C ASP A 117 14.81 19.95 -19.56
N GLU A 118 14.61 20.49 -18.36
CA GLU A 118 14.39 21.92 -18.11
C GLU A 118 15.60 22.79 -18.47
N LYS A 119 16.83 22.23 -18.43
CA LYS A 119 18.06 22.96 -18.81
C LYS A 119 18.37 22.93 -20.31
N LYS A 120 17.60 22.15 -21.09
CA LYS A 120 17.73 22.05 -22.54
C LYS A 120 16.74 22.95 -23.30
N THR A 121 15.77 23.54 -22.60
CA THR A 121 14.85 24.56 -23.11
C THR A 121 15.39 25.94 -22.78
#